data_AF-A0A0D9A118-F1
#
_entry.id   AF-A0A0D9A118-F1
#
_cell.length_a   1.000
_cell.length_b   1.000
_cell.length_c   1.000
_cell.angle_alpha   90.00
_cell.angle_beta   90.00
_cell.angle_gamma   90.00
#
_symmetry.space_group_name_H-M   'P 1'
#
loop_
_entity.id
_entity.type
_entity.pdbx_description
1 polymer ?
#
loop_
_entity_poly.entity_id
_entity_poly.type
_entity_poly.pdbx_seq_one_letter_code
_entity_poly.pdbx_strand_id
1 'polypeptide(L)' 'NIKSYMALKNVMCVGGSWMLDPEWIRNGDWARIQECTAEALALLD' A
#
# COMPACT_ATOMS: atom_id res chain seq x y z
N ASN A 1 8.54 1.97 5.71
CA ASN A 1 9.56 0.93 6.01
C ASN A 1 9.41 -0.34 5.14
N ILE A 2 8.45 -0.41 4.22
CA ILE A 2 8.21 -1.54 3.29
C ILE A 2 9.48 -2.10 2.66
N LYS A 3 10.32 -1.25 2.05
CA LYS A 3 11.55 -1.66 1.37
C LYS A 3 12.48 -2.47 2.28
N SER A 4 12.58 -2.09 3.55
CA SER A 4 13.43 -2.78 4.52
C SER A 4 12.95 -4.20 4.81
N TYR A 5 11.63 -4.41 4.87
CA TYR A 5 11.06 -5.75 5.06
C TYR A 5 11.20 -6.60 3.79
N MET A 6 10.92 -6.03 2.62
CA MET A 6 11.01 -6.75 1.34
C MET A 6 12.46 -7.11 0.94
N ALA A 7 13.46 -6.46 1.52
CA ALA A 7 14.87 -6.82 1.34
C ALA A 7 15.27 -8.15 2.05
N LEU A 8 14.46 -8.64 3.00
CA LEU A 8 14.75 -9.87 3.73
C LEU A 8 14.38 -11.09 2.90
N LYS A 9 15.34 -12.03 2.73
CA LYS A 9 15.16 -13.23 1.88
C LYS A 9 14.01 -14.15 2.29
N ASN A 10 13.54 -14.04 3.53
CA ASN A 10 12.49 -14.87 4.12
C ASN A 10 11.15 -14.13 4.28
N VAL A 11 11.01 -12.92 3.70
CA VAL A 11 9.77 -12.15 3.72
C VAL A 11 9.12 -12.22 2.34
N MET A 12 7.94 -12.86 2.28
CA MET A 12 7.20 -13.05 1.03
C MET A 12 6.35 -11.83 0.66
N CYS A 13 5.79 -11.13 1.66
CA CYS A 13 4.93 -9.97 1.45
C CYS A 13 4.88 -9.08 2.69
N VAL A 14 4.40 -7.85 2.49
CA VAL A 14 4.10 -6.89 3.55
C VAL A 14 2.63 -6.53 3.51
N GLY A 15 2.00 -6.47 4.67
CA GLY A 15 0.63 -5.98 4.82
C GLY A 15 0.61 -4.60 5.47
N GLY A 16 -0.32 -3.76 5.05
CA GLY A 16 -0.74 -2.60 5.82
C GLY A 16 -1.97 -1.92 5.24
N SER A 17 -2.55 -1.04 6.05
CA SER A 17 -3.84 -0.40 5.79
C SER A 17 -3.71 1.01 5.22
N TRP A 18 -2.50 1.50 4.93
CA TRP A 18 -2.25 2.90 4.60
C TRP A 18 -2.90 3.35 3.28
N MET A 19 -3.16 2.43 2.33
CA MET A 19 -3.86 2.72 1.08
C MET A 19 -5.39 2.60 1.18
N LEU A 20 -5.89 2.14 2.33
CA LEU A 20 -7.31 1.91 2.63
C LEU A 20 -7.76 2.79 3.80
N ASP A 21 -7.63 4.11 3.63
CA ASP A 21 -8.09 5.06 4.64
C ASP A 21 -9.61 4.94 4.86
N PRO A 22 -10.09 4.81 6.12
CA PRO A 22 -11.51 4.65 6.42
C PRO A 22 -12.39 5.80 5.89
N GLU A 23 -11.88 7.03 5.85
CA GLU A 23 -12.63 8.17 5.33
C GLU A 23 -12.80 8.07 3.82
N TRP A 24 -11.78 7.59 3.09
CA TRP A 24 -11.86 7.40 1.63
C TRP A 24 -12.88 6.32 1.30
N ILE A 25 -12.91 5.24 2.09
CA ILE A 25 -13.92 4.18 1.95
C ILE A 25 -15.31 4.73 2.24
N ARG A 26 -15.48 5.49 3.34
CA ARG A 26 -16.78 6.07 3.74
C ARG A 26 -17.32 7.05 2.70
N ASN A 27 -16.44 7.81 2.05
CA ASN A 27 -16.80 8.81 1.04
C ASN A 27 -16.87 8.23 -0.38
N GLY A 28 -16.42 6.98 -0.60
CA GLY A 28 -16.40 6.34 -1.91
C GLY A 28 -15.27 6.83 -2.83
N ASP A 29 -14.15 7.29 -2.27
CA ASP A 29 -13.01 7.88 -2.97
C ASP A 29 -12.11 6.80 -3.63
N TRP A 30 -12.69 5.96 -4.49
CA TRP A 30 -12.00 4.80 -5.08
C TRP A 30 -10.80 5.18 -5.95
N ALA A 31 -10.88 6.32 -6.64
CA ALA A 31 -9.77 6.83 -7.45
C ALA A 31 -8.53 7.11 -6.59
N ARG A 32 -8.74 7.66 -5.38
CA ARG A 32 -7.66 7.96 -4.44
C ARG A 32 -7.04 6.69 -3.86
N ILE A 33 -7.85 5.69 -3.55
CA ILE A 33 -7.39 4.36 -3.15
C ILE A 33 -6.55 3.72 -4.27
N GLN A 34 -7.01 3.81 -5.51
CA GLN A 34 -6.27 3.28 -6.67
C GLN A 34 -4.91 3.95 -6.85
N GLU A 35 -4.85 5.28 -6.78
CA GLU A 35 -3.60 6.05 -6.88
C GLU A 35 -2.62 5.66 -5.77
N CYS A 36 -3.06 5.64 -4.51
CA CYS A 36 -2.21 5.26 -3.38
C CYS A 36 -1.73 3.78 -3.49
N THR A 37 -2.56 2.91 -4.04
CA THR A 37 -2.17 1.51 -4.31
C THR A 37 -1.09 1.43 -5.39
N ALA A 38 -1.21 2.22 -6.46
CA ALA A 38 -0.19 2.28 -7.51
C ALA A 38 1.15 2.84 -6.98
N GLU A 39 1.11 3.89 -6.16
CA GLU A 39 2.31 4.42 -5.49
C GLU A 39 2.97 3.37 -4.59
N ALA A 40 2.17 2.62 -3.82
CA ALA A 40 2.69 1.55 -2.96
C ALA A 40 3.40 0.45 -3.74
N LEU A 41 2.90 0.10 -4.94
CA LEU A 41 3.56 -0.85 -5.85
C LEU A 41 4.84 -0.26 -6.45
N ALA A 42 4.83 1.01 -6.87
CA ALA A 42 6.02 1.69 -7.39
C ALA A 42 7.15 1.82 -6.34
N LEU A 43 6.83 1.72 -5.04
CA LEU A 43 7.83 1.63 -3.98
C LEU A 43 8.47 0.25 -3.85
N LEU A 44 8.04 -0.76 -4.60
CA LEU A 44 8.62 -2.10 -4.61
C LEU A 44 9.55 -2.35 -5.81
N ASP A 45 9.49 -1.48 -6.83
CA ASP A 45 10.51 -1.39 -7.89
C ASP A 45 11.81 -0.76 -7.35
#